data_AF-A0A7M1S7K6-F1
#
_entry.id   AF-A0A7M1S7K6-F1
#
_cell.length_a   1.000
_cell.length_b   1.000
_cell.length_c   1.000
_cell.angle_alpha   90.00
_cell.angle_beta   90.00
_cell.angle_gamma   90.00
#
_symmetry.space_group_name_H-M   'P 1'
#
loop_
_entity.id
_entity.type
_entity.pdbx_description
1 polymer ?
#
loop_
_entity_poly.entity_id
_entity_poly.type
_entity_poly.pdbx_seq_one_letter_code
_entity_poly.pdbx_strand_id
1 'polypeptide(L)'
;MSSQKKATVISTSVATLLVFIKLAIGIASGSVAVLASAIDSLLDMAVSIFNFFAIKKSEEEPNEFYHYGKGKIQAIAGVIEGTIITMSGIYIIYVAIEKLRKGTETTLLTPSIIAMAISITVTYILVNYLLKVAKETDSIVIKADALHYKTDLWSNAAVLAALGLVYITGYDSIDAVFGLGIGLYIIYSAYGIIVEGVEILLDKALDGKMVAKIGEIISRHPEVTSYHWLKTRTDGSTNFVEFHMVLRPNMLLLEAHRIADEVEDKIMALDRNKKWVITPHFDPYDDEEVNIAMLHGKPLVDLKQSID
;
A
#
# COMPACT_ATOMS: atom_id res chain seq x y z
N MET A 1 19.40 -1.61 -8.11
CA MET A 1 18.06 -1.01 -7.89
C MET A 1 17.10 -2.13 -7.56
N SER A 2 16.33 -1.99 -6.49
CA SER A 2 15.24 -2.92 -6.13
C SER A 2 14.19 -3.00 -7.25
N SER A 3 13.38 -4.06 -7.25
CA SER A 3 12.24 -4.18 -8.19
C SER A 3 11.25 -3.02 -8.02
N GLN A 4 11.01 -2.57 -6.78
CA GLN A 4 10.18 -1.40 -6.46
C GLN A 4 10.70 -0.12 -7.14
N LYS A 5 11.99 0.16 -7.01
CA LYS A 5 12.62 1.35 -7.61
C LYS A 5 12.67 1.29 -9.14
N LYS A 6 12.85 0.09 -9.72
CA LYS A 6 12.73 -0.10 -11.18
C LYS A 6 11.30 0.18 -11.64
N ALA A 7 10.30 -0.27 -10.88
CA ALA A 7 8.91 -0.05 -11.22
C ALA A 7 8.52 1.42 -11.22
N THR A 8 8.90 2.19 -10.19
CA THR A 8 8.63 3.64 -10.16
C THR A 8 9.39 4.41 -11.22
N VAL A 9 10.62 4.02 -11.56
CA VAL A 9 11.33 4.64 -12.70
C VAL A 9 10.58 4.38 -14.01
N ILE A 10 10.09 3.15 -14.22
CA ILE A 10 9.31 2.81 -15.41
C ILE A 10 7.98 3.58 -15.43
N SER A 11 7.19 3.60 -14.34
CA SER A 11 5.93 4.36 -14.30
C SER A 11 6.18 5.85 -14.52
N THR A 12 7.14 6.44 -13.81
CA THR A 12 7.54 7.84 -14.02
C THR A 12 7.94 8.13 -15.47
N SER A 13 8.71 7.23 -16.11
CA SER A 13 9.14 7.41 -17.51
C SER A 13 7.96 7.37 -18.48
N VAL A 14 7.04 6.41 -18.27
CA VAL A 14 5.83 6.27 -19.08
C VAL A 14 4.89 7.47 -18.87
N ALA A 15 4.68 7.90 -17.63
CA ALA A 15 3.89 9.09 -17.29
C ALA A 15 4.42 10.33 -18.00
N THR A 16 5.74 10.56 -17.88
CA THR A 16 6.44 11.66 -18.54
C THR A 16 6.24 11.62 -20.06
N LEU A 17 6.41 10.44 -20.68
CA LEU A 17 6.20 10.28 -22.13
C LEU A 17 4.75 10.60 -22.53
N LEU A 18 3.76 10.08 -21.78
CA LEU A 18 2.34 10.31 -22.04
C LEU A 18 1.98 11.79 -21.94
N VAL A 19 2.51 12.51 -20.95
CA VAL A 19 2.36 13.98 -20.82
C VAL A 19 2.82 14.69 -22.09
N PHE A 20 4.04 14.41 -22.56
CA PHE A 20 4.58 15.10 -23.74
C PHE A 20 3.76 14.81 -24.99
N ILE A 21 3.32 13.57 -25.19
CA ILE A 21 2.46 13.19 -26.33
C ILE A 21 1.13 13.95 -26.26
N LYS A 22 0.44 13.94 -25.11
CA LYS A 22 -0.86 14.60 -24.95
C LYS A 22 -0.76 16.12 -25.07
N LEU A 23 0.29 16.75 -24.51
CA LEU A 23 0.53 18.19 -24.67
C LEU A 23 0.79 18.57 -26.12
N ALA A 24 1.65 17.83 -26.83
CA ALA A 24 1.94 18.10 -28.24
C ALA A 24 0.69 17.98 -29.11
N ILE A 25 -0.10 16.91 -28.93
CA ILE A 25 -1.37 16.72 -29.67
C ILE A 25 -2.38 17.78 -29.26
N GLY A 26 -2.49 18.13 -27.98
CA GLY A 26 -3.43 19.13 -27.48
C GLY A 26 -3.17 20.52 -28.06
N ILE A 27 -1.91 20.95 -28.09
CA ILE A 27 -1.50 22.23 -28.70
C ILE A 27 -1.69 22.20 -30.22
N ALA A 28 -1.25 21.13 -30.89
CA ALA A 28 -1.34 21.02 -32.35
C ALA A 28 -2.79 20.93 -32.86
N SER A 29 -3.68 20.27 -32.10
CA SER A 29 -5.09 20.14 -32.45
C SER A 29 -5.95 21.33 -32.01
N GLY A 30 -5.44 22.20 -31.13
CA GLY A 30 -6.24 23.24 -30.46
C GLY A 30 -7.35 22.69 -29.56
N SER A 31 -7.32 21.40 -29.24
CA SER A 31 -8.39 20.73 -28.50
C SER A 31 -8.27 20.99 -27.00
N VAL A 32 -9.24 21.74 -26.46
CA VAL A 32 -9.38 21.98 -25.01
C VAL A 32 -9.54 20.66 -24.24
N ALA A 33 -10.22 19.67 -24.82
CA ALA A 33 -10.39 18.35 -24.20
C ALA A 33 -9.07 17.57 -24.10
N VAL A 34 -8.24 17.61 -25.14
CA VAL A 34 -6.92 16.95 -25.12
C VAL A 34 -5.97 17.69 -24.16
N LEU A 35 -6.01 19.02 -24.13
CA LEU A 35 -5.26 19.83 -23.17
C LEU A 35 -5.66 19.55 -21.71
N ALA A 36 -6.95 19.40 -21.42
CA ALA A 36 -7.43 18.98 -20.09
C ALA A 36 -6.88 17.59 -19.72
N SER A 37 -6.92 16.63 -20.63
CA SER A 37 -6.34 15.29 -20.42
C SER A 37 -4.82 15.30 -20.23
N ALA A 38 -4.14 16.34 -20.73
CA ALA A 38 -2.71 16.52 -20.57
C ALA A 38 -2.37 17.10 -19.17
N ILE A 39 -3.24 17.93 -18.61
CA ILE A 39 -3.14 18.41 -17.21
C ILE A 39 -3.31 17.24 -16.24
N ASP A 40 -4.28 16.35 -16.49
CA ASP A 40 -4.42 15.13 -15.69
C ASP A 40 -3.14 14.29 -15.71
N SER A 41 -2.57 14.06 -16.91
CA SER A 41 -1.30 13.35 -16.99
C SER A 41 -0.11 14.06 -16.35
N LEU A 42 -0.13 15.39 -16.23
CA LEU A 42 0.88 16.13 -15.45
C LEU A 42 0.76 15.83 -13.94
N LEU A 43 -0.46 15.70 -13.43
CA LEU A 43 -0.71 15.26 -12.05
C LEU A 43 -0.22 13.81 -11.87
N ASP A 44 -0.50 12.91 -12.82
CA ASP A 44 -0.01 11.51 -12.77
C ASP A 44 1.53 11.47 -12.71
N MET A 45 2.19 12.31 -13.52
CA MET A 45 3.65 12.43 -13.50
C MET A 45 4.15 12.94 -12.14
N ALA A 46 3.49 13.93 -11.54
CA ALA A 46 3.84 14.45 -10.23
C ALA A 46 3.69 13.39 -9.12
N VAL A 47 2.59 12.62 -9.15
CA VAL A 47 2.36 11.50 -8.22
C VAL A 47 3.42 10.41 -8.40
N SER A 48 3.74 10.02 -9.65
CA SER A 48 4.81 9.06 -9.94
C SER A 48 6.17 9.49 -9.41
N ILE A 49 6.53 10.77 -9.60
CA ILE A 49 7.78 11.34 -9.07
C ILE A 49 7.78 11.28 -7.54
N PHE A 50 6.68 11.67 -6.91
CA PHE A 50 6.52 11.57 -5.46
C PHE A 50 6.69 10.12 -4.96
N ASN A 51 6.07 9.14 -5.64
CA ASN A 51 6.20 7.72 -5.35
C ASN A 51 7.63 7.21 -5.49
N PHE A 52 8.37 7.65 -6.52
CA PHE A 52 9.79 7.36 -6.65
C PHE A 52 10.59 7.86 -5.44
N PHE A 53 10.34 9.09 -5.00
CA PHE A 53 11.01 9.64 -3.81
C PHE A 53 10.60 8.93 -2.52
N ALA A 54 9.32 8.57 -2.36
CA ALA A 54 8.83 7.82 -1.21
C ALA A 54 9.55 6.48 -1.08
N ILE A 55 9.63 5.71 -2.17
CA ILE A 55 10.35 4.42 -2.20
C ILE A 55 11.84 4.64 -1.93
N LYS A 56 12.48 5.57 -2.64
CA LYS A 56 13.91 5.88 -2.45
C LYS A 56 14.22 6.24 -0.99
N LYS A 57 13.35 7.02 -0.35
CA LYS A 57 13.54 7.45 1.04
C LYS A 57 13.27 6.32 2.04
N SER A 58 12.30 5.46 1.74
CA SER A 58 11.97 4.29 2.56
C SER A 58 13.06 3.21 2.56
N GLU A 59 13.83 3.11 1.46
CA GLU A 59 14.96 2.18 1.33
C GLU A 59 16.25 2.69 1.99
N GLU A 60 16.25 3.89 2.60
CA GLU A 60 17.40 4.37 3.36
C GLU A 60 17.59 3.53 4.62
N GLU A 61 18.83 3.11 4.86
CA GLU A 61 19.22 2.40 6.08
C GLU A 61 18.98 3.27 7.33
N PRO A 62 18.78 2.65 8.51
CA PRO A 62 18.66 3.36 9.78
C PRO A 62 19.82 4.34 10.04
N ASN A 63 19.52 5.43 10.73
CA ASN A 63 20.50 6.46 11.12
C ASN A 63 20.21 6.99 12.54
N GLU A 64 21.05 7.91 13.02
CA GLU A 64 20.97 8.50 14.37
C GLU A 64 19.64 9.19 14.72
N PHE A 65 18.85 9.60 13.73
CA PHE A 65 17.53 10.21 13.95
C PHE A 65 16.38 9.21 13.73
N TYR A 66 16.62 8.15 12.95
CA TYR A 66 15.64 7.16 12.53
C TYR A 66 16.19 5.75 12.77
N HIS A 67 16.19 5.30 14.02
CA HIS A 67 16.79 4.02 14.45
C HIS A 67 16.15 2.78 13.82
N TYR A 68 14.89 2.86 13.41
CA TYR A 68 14.16 1.77 12.72
C TYR A 68 14.07 2.00 11.21
N GLY A 69 14.78 2.99 10.67
CA GLY A 69 14.70 3.37 9.27
C GLY A 69 13.44 4.17 8.94
N LYS A 70 13.11 4.22 7.65
CA LYS A 70 12.05 5.09 7.09
C LYS A 70 10.98 4.32 6.32
N GLY A 71 10.80 3.03 6.58
CA GLY A 71 9.84 2.17 5.86
C GLY A 71 8.41 2.73 5.85
N LYS A 72 7.95 3.30 6.97
CA LYS A 72 6.62 3.92 7.11
C LYS A 72 6.33 5.06 6.12
N ILE A 73 7.34 5.64 5.45
CA ILE A 73 7.13 6.61 4.36
C ILE A 73 6.30 6.00 3.24
N GLN A 74 6.44 4.70 2.95
CA GLN A 74 5.61 4.03 1.96
C GLN A 74 4.12 4.07 2.35
N ALA A 75 3.81 3.81 3.61
CA ALA A 75 2.45 3.87 4.11
C ALA A 75 1.86 5.29 4.03
N ILE A 76 2.64 6.32 4.39
CA ILE A 76 2.23 7.72 4.24
C ILE A 76 1.92 8.03 2.78
N ALA A 77 2.81 7.65 1.86
CA ALA A 77 2.62 7.88 0.44
C ALA A 77 1.35 7.16 -0.09
N GLY A 78 1.15 5.90 0.30
CA GLY A 78 -0.05 5.13 -0.06
C GLY A 78 -1.36 5.77 0.46
N VAL A 79 -1.36 6.32 1.68
CA VAL A 79 -2.54 7.04 2.22
C VAL A 79 -2.81 8.33 1.46
N ILE A 80 -1.77 9.12 1.15
CA ILE A 80 -1.89 10.35 0.36
C ILE A 80 -2.46 10.04 -1.02
N GLU A 81 -1.88 9.06 -1.71
CA GLU A 81 -2.30 8.67 -3.05
C GLU A 81 -3.72 8.07 -3.05
N GLY A 82 -4.03 7.18 -2.12
CA GLY A 82 -5.39 6.65 -1.95
C GLY A 82 -6.42 7.75 -1.70
N THR A 83 -6.06 8.81 -0.98
CA THR A 83 -6.91 9.98 -0.77
C THR A 83 -7.14 10.77 -2.07
N ILE A 84 -6.08 10.99 -2.86
CA ILE A 84 -6.18 11.64 -4.18
C ILE A 84 -7.10 10.83 -5.10
N ILE A 85 -6.91 9.50 -5.18
CA ILE A 85 -7.75 8.61 -6.00
C ILE A 85 -9.21 8.67 -5.54
N THR A 86 -9.46 8.70 -4.23
CA THR A 86 -10.82 8.83 -3.68
C THR A 86 -11.47 10.15 -4.10
N MET A 87 -10.73 11.27 -4.04
CA MET A 87 -11.21 12.57 -4.50
C MET A 87 -11.52 12.58 -6.01
N SER A 88 -10.68 11.94 -6.82
CA SER A 88 -10.95 11.76 -8.26
C SER A 88 -12.21 10.95 -8.51
N GLY A 89 -12.43 9.86 -7.76
CA GLY A 89 -13.66 9.06 -7.84
C GLY A 89 -14.92 9.86 -7.48
N ILE A 90 -14.87 10.68 -6.42
CA ILE A 90 -15.96 11.58 -6.02
C ILE A 90 -16.24 12.62 -7.12
N TYR A 91 -15.18 13.18 -7.71
CA TYR A 91 -15.31 14.14 -8.80
C TYR A 91 -15.96 13.51 -10.04
N ILE A 92 -15.59 12.29 -10.43
CA ILE A 92 -16.23 11.56 -11.54
C ILE A 92 -17.73 11.37 -11.28
N ILE A 93 -18.10 10.97 -10.06
CA ILE A 93 -19.52 10.84 -9.66
C ILE A 93 -20.24 12.18 -9.78
N TYR A 94 -19.63 13.27 -9.30
CA TYR A 94 -20.19 14.61 -9.41
C TYR A 94 -20.44 15.00 -10.88
N VAL A 95 -19.45 14.83 -11.76
CA VAL A 95 -19.58 15.12 -13.20
C VAL A 95 -20.68 14.27 -13.85
N ALA A 96 -20.77 12.98 -13.51
CA ALA A 96 -21.80 12.09 -14.02
C ALA A 96 -23.21 12.53 -13.60
N ILE A 97 -23.41 12.95 -12.35
CA ILE A 97 -24.69 13.49 -11.87
C ILE A 97 -25.02 14.81 -12.58
N GLU A 98 -24.04 15.70 -12.74
CA GLU A 98 -24.24 16.96 -13.43
C GLU A 98 -24.65 16.76 -14.90
N LYS A 99 -24.05 15.77 -15.57
CA LYS A 99 -24.39 15.38 -16.93
C LYS A 99 -25.83 14.86 -17.06
N LEU A 100 -26.29 14.02 -16.12
CA LEU A 100 -27.69 13.58 -16.08
C LEU A 100 -28.68 14.75 -15.90
N ARG A 101 -28.28 15.81 -15.17
CA ARG A 101 -29.12 16.98 -14.94
C ARG A 101 -29.16 17.94 -16.13
N LYS A 102 -28.02 18.20 -16.77
CA LYS A 102 -27.89 19.20 -17.84
C LYS A 102 -28.17 18.66 -19.23
N GLY A 103 -28.14 17.34 -19.44
CA GLY A 103 -28.38 16.74 -20.76
C GLY A 103 -27.33 17.13 -21.80
N THR A 104 -26.08 17.34 -21.38
CA THR A 104 -24.99 17.76 -22.26
C THR A 104 -24.60 16.65 -23.23
N GLU A 105 -24.65 16.94 -24.53
CA GLU A 105 -24.23 16.02 -25.60
C GLU A 105 -22.73 15.72 -25.51
N THR A 106 -22.41 14.44 -25.66
CA THR A 106 -21.02 13.97 -25.64
C THR A 106 -20.42 14.13 -27.04
N THR A 107 -19.74 15.26 -27.30
CA THR A 107 -19.04 15.47 -28.57
C THR A 107 -17.54 15.23 -28.40
N LEU A 108 -17.01 14.24 -29.13
CA LEU A 108 -15.58 13.98 -29.23
C LEU A 108 -15.14 14.14 -30.68
N LEU A 109 -14.08 14.92 -30.89
CA LEU A 109 -13.44 15.09 -32.19
C LEU A 109 -12.69 13.80 -32.56
N THR A 110 -12.73 13.38 -33.83
CA THR A 110 -12.07 12.16 -34.33
C THR A 110 -10.60 11.98 -33.91
N PRO A 111 -9.74 13.03 -33.86
CA PRO A 111 -8.37 12.92 -33.36
C PRO A 111 -8.26 12.48 -31.89
N SER A 112 -9.26 12.80 -31.06
CA SER A 112 -9.29 12.46 -29.64
C SER A 112 -9.46 10.95 -29.42
N ILE A 113 -10.13 10.24 -30.33
CA ILE A 113 -10.34 8.79 -30.23
C ILE A 113 -9.03 8.02 -30.42
N ILE A 114 -8.22 8.40 -31.41
CA ILE A 114 -6.92 7.75 -31.69
C ILE A 114 -5.95 7.97 -30.52
N ALA A 115 -5.86 9.20 -30.01
CA ALA A 115 -5.02 9.51 -28.86
C ALA A 115 -5.43 8.71 -27.61
N MET A 116 -6.74 8.55 -27.38
CA MET A 116 -7.29 7.78 -26.27
C MET A 116 -7.02 6.27 -26.42
N ALA A 117 -7.15 5.71 -27.62
CA ALA A 117 -6.83 4.31 -27.89
C ALA A 117 -5.34 3.98 -27.64
N ILE A 118 -4.43 4.88 -28.03
CA ILE A 118 -2.99 4.75 -27.74
C ILE A 118 -2.77 4.83 -26.22
N SER A 119 -3.38 5.81 -25.55
CA SER A 119 -3.26 5.97 -24.09
C SER A 119 -3.72 4.72 -23.35
N ILE A 120 -4.88 4.16 -23.70
CA ILE A 120 -5.41 2.93 -23.11
C ILE A 120 -4.44 1.76 -23.28
N THR A 121 -3.85 1.60 -24.47
CA THR A 121 -2.92 0.50 -24.75
C THR A 121 -1.67 0.61 -23.89
N VAL A 122 -1.07 1.80 -23.82
CA VAL A 122 0.13 2.05 -23.01
C VAL A 122 -0.17 1.90 -21.52
N THR A 123 -1.26 2.49 -21.04
CA THR A 123 -1.69 2.39 -19.63
C THR A 123 -2.01 0.94 -19.26
N TYR A 124 -2.63 0.14 -20.14
CA TYR A 124 -2.89 -1.27 -19.88
C TYR A 124 -1.59 -2.06 -19.67
N ILE A 125 -0.58 -1.85 -20.50
CA ILE A 125 0.72 -2.51 -20.35
C ILE A 125 1.37 -2.09 -19.01
N LEU A 126 1.32 -0.80 -18.69
CA LEU A 126 1.86 -0.26 -17.43
C LEU A 126 1.16 -0.86 -16.20
N VAL A 127 -0.17 -0.87 -16.18
CA VAL A 127 -0.96 -1.41 -15.06
C VAL A 127 -0.63 -2.88 -14.81
N ASN A 128 -0.55 -3.69 -15.86
CA ASN A 128 -0.21 -5.11 -15.70
C ASN A 128 1.21 -5.31 -15.13
N TYR A 129 2.17 -4.49 -15.57
CA TYR A 129 3.52 -4.50 -15.02
C TYR A 129 3.54 -4.08 -13.55
N LEU A 130 2.86 -2.99 -13.18
CA LEU A 130 2.79 -2.52 -11.80
C LEU A 130 2.08 -3.51 -10.88
N LEU A 131 0.98 -4.13 -11.32
CA LEU A 131 0.29 -5.17 -10.55
C LEU A 131 1.16 -6.39 -10.29
N LYS A 132 1.99 -6.78 -11.28
CA LYS A 132 2.97 -7.86 -11.11
C LYS A 132 3.99 -7.49 -10.03
N VAL A 133 4.58 -6.29 -10.11
CA VAL A 133 5.59 -5.85 -9.13
C VAL A 133 4.97 -5.64 -7.74
N ALA A 134 3.76 -5.09 -7.66
CA ALA A 134 3.01 -4.93 -6.41
C ALA A 134 2.83 -6.29 -5.70
N LYS A 135 2.49 -7.34 -6.46
CA LYS A 135 2.34 -8.70 -5.92
C LYS A 135 3.66 -9.32 -5.48
N GLU A 136 4.76 -9.06 -6.21
CA GLU A 136 6.08 -9.60 -5.90
C GLU A 136 6.75 -8.90 -4.71
N THR A 137 6.45 -7.62 -4.49
CA THR A 137 7.15 -6.77 -3.52
C THR A 137 6.31 -6.36 -2.32
N ASP A 138 5.00 -6.62 -2.37
CA ASP A 138 4.01 -6.22 -1.35
C ASP A 138 4.09 -4.72 -0.98
N SER A 139 4.50 -3.89 -1.95
CA SER A 139 4.65 -2.45 -1.74
C SER A 139 3.31 -1.74 -1.89
N ILE A 140 2.88 -1.09 -0.82
CA ILE A 140 1.68 -0.26 -0.81
C ILE A 140 1.74 0.90 -1.83
N VAL A 141 2.94 1.48 -2.04
CA VAL A 141 3.14 2.56 -3.02
C VAL A 141 2.92 2.04 -4.44
N ILE A 142 3.47 0.87 -4.79
CA ILE A 142 3.26 0.30 -6.13
C ILE A 142 1.80 -0.16 -6.32
N LYS A 143 1.15 -0.66 -5.25
CA LYS A 143 -0.29 -0.98 -5.28
C LYS A 143 -1.13 0.27 -5.57
N ALA A 144 -0.80 1.40 -4.94
CA ALA A 144 -1.46 2.68 -5.14
C ALA A 144 -1.25 3.23 -6.56
N ASP A 145 -0.01 3.24 -7.04
CA ASP A 145 0.36 3.65 -8.40
C ASP A 145 -0.38 2.80 -9.45
N ALA A 146 -0.44 1.47 -9.24
CA ALA A 146 -1.19 0.57 -10.10
C ALA A 146 -2.69 0.86 -10.11
N LEU A 147 -3.27 1.21 -8.94
CA LEU A 147 -4.69 1.54 -8.83
C LEU A 147 -5.02 2.89 -9.48
N HIS A 148 -4.14 3.87 -9.37
CA HIS A 148 -4.27 5.16 -10.05
C HIS A 148 -4.33 4.95 -11.56
N TYR A 149 -3.34 4.28 -12.16
CA TYR A 149 -3.35 4.02 -13.60
C TYR A 149 -4.48 3.09 -14.04
N LYS A 150 -4.92 2.18 -13.17
CA LYS A 150 -6.10 1.34 -13.44
C LYS A 150 -7.37 2.19 -13.47
N THR A 151 -7.47 3.22 -12.63
CA THR A 151 -8.56 4.19 -12.63
C THR A 151 -8.61 4.93 -13.97
N ASP A 152 -7.48 5.42 -14.45
CA ASP A 152 -7.39 6.08 -15.76
C ASP A 152 -7.78 5.14 -16.90
N LEU A 153 -7.30 3.89 -16.86
CA LEU A 153 -7.62 2.89 -17.87
C LEU A 153 -9.13 2.64 -17.96
N TRP A 154 -9.79 2.39 -16.82
CA TRP A 154 -11.23 2.11 -16.81
C TRP A 154 -12.07 3.34 -17.12
N SER A 155 -11.67 4.52 -16.63
CA SER A 155 -12.33 5.78 -16.96
C SER A 155 -12.30 6.01 -18.48
N ASN A 156 -11.13 5.90 -19.11
CA ASN A 156 -10.99 6.06 -20.56
C ASN A 156 -11.74 4.97 -21.34
N ALA A 157 -11.68 3.72 -20.91
CA ALA A 157 -12.39 2.61 -21.55
C ALA A 157 -13.91 2.80 -21.49
N ALA A 158 -14.41 3.32 -20.37
CA ALA A 158 -15.83 3.58 -20.18
C ALA A 158 -16.35 4.74 -21.02
N VAL A 159 -15.56 5.82 -21.13
CA VAL A 159 -15.86 6.92 -22.06
C VAL A 159 -15.94 6.38 -23.50
N LEU A 160 -15.00 5.53 -23.93
CA LEU A 160 -15.07 4.91 -25.26
C LEU A 160 -16.30 4.00 -25.44
N ALA A 161 -16.60 3.16 -24.45
CA ALA A 161 -17.76 2.28 -24.49
C ALA A 161 -19.08 3.07 -24.52
N ALA A 162 -19.18 4.11 -23.71
CA ALA A 162 -20.31 5.01 -23.65
C ALA A 162 -20.53 5.71 -24.99
N LEU A 163 -19.48 6.23 -25.63
CA LEU A 163 -19.58 6.85 -26.95
C LEU A 163 -20.07 5.88 -28.02
N GLY A 164 -19.53 4.65 -28.03
CA GLY A 164 -19.97 3.61 -28.96
C GLY A 164 -21.46 3.30 -28.78
N LEU A 165 -21.92 3.24 -27.53
CA LEU A 165 -23.33 3.01 -27.20
C LEU A 165 -24.22 4.22 -27.51
N VAL A 166 -23.77 5.45 -27.23
CA VAL A 166 -24.49 6.69 -27.58
C VAL A 166 -24.63 6.81 -29.10
N TYR A 167 -23.58 6.49 -29.86
CA TYR A 167 -23.64 6.49 -31.32
C TYR A 167 -24.69 5.51 -31.88
N ILE A 168 -24.85 4.35 -31.25
CA ILE A 168 -25.81 3.32 -31.69
C ILE A 168 -27.23 3.63 -31.19
N THR A 169 -27.38 4.15 -29.97
CA THR A 169 -28.67 4.22 -29.26
C THR A 169 -29.26 5.62 -29.15
N GLY A 170 -28.44 6.67 -29.27
CA GLY A 170 -28.83 8.07 -29.08
C GLY A 170 -29.05 8.49 -27.62
N TYR A 171 -28.77 7.63 -26.64
CA TYR A 171 -29.01 7.93 -25.21
C TYR A 171 -27.74 8.40 -24.49
N ASP A 172 -27.52 9.71 -24.37
CA ASP A 172 -26.41 10.31 -23.62
C ASP A 172 -26.37 9.92 -22.12
N SER A 173 -27.50 9.49 -21.55
CA SER A 173 -27.61 9.04 -20.16
C SER A 173 -26.75 7.81 -19.84
N ILE A 174 -26.39 7.02 -20.86
CA ILE A 174 -25.56 5.81 -20.69
C ILE A 174 -24.19 6.17 -20.12
N ASP A 175 -23.55 7.23 -20.62
CA ASP A 175 -22.22 7.66 -20.16
C ASP A 175 -22.19 7.96 -18.66
N ALA A 176 -23.22 8.65 -18.17
CA ALA A 176 -23.30 8.99 -16.77
C ALA A 176 -23.50 7.76 -15.86
N VAL A 177 -24.23 6.73 -16.32
CA VAL A 177 -24.37 5.47 -15.55
C VAL A 177 -23.03 4.75 -15.43
N PHE A 178 -22.25 4.71 -16.51
CA PHE A 178 -20.89 4.15 -16.49
C PHE A 178 -19.97 4.96 -15.57
N GLY A 179 -20.00 6.29 -15.65
CA GLY A 179 -19.23 7.18 -14.79
C GLY A 179 -19.55 6.97 -13.30
N LEU A 180 -20.83 6.85 -12.94
CA LEU A 180 -21.25 6.55 -11.56
C LEU A 180 -20.70 5.20 -11.07
N GLY A 181 -20.86 4.13 -11.86
CA GLY A 181 -20.41 2.80 -11.48
C GLY A 181 -18.90 2.72 -11.28
N ILE A 182 -18.14 3.39 -12.16
CA ILE A 182 -16.67 3.40 -12.08
C ILE A 182 -16.19 4.26 -10.94
N GLY A 183 -16.78 5.44 -10.71
CA GLY A 183 -16.45 6.28 -9.56
C GLY A 183 -16.61 5.53 -8.24
N LEU A 184 -17.71 4.78 -8.07
CA LEU A 184 -17.92 3.94 -6.88
C LEU A 184 -16.89 2.82 -6.75
N TYR A 185 -16.56 2.15 -7.85
CA TYR A 185 -15.55 1.09 -7.88
C TYR A 185 -14.14 1.61 -7.51
N ILE A 186 -13.78 2.80 -7.99
CA ILE A 186 -12.51 3.47 -7.68
C ILE A 186 -12.43 3.80 -6.19
N ILE A 187 -13.48 4.43 -5.63
CA ILE A 187 -13.53 4.77 -4.20
C ILE A 187 -13.39 3.51 -3.34
N TYR A 188 -14.13 2.44 -3.67
CA TYR A 188 -14.03 1.17 -2.97
C TYR A 188 -12.61 0.58 -3.02
N SER A 189 -11.96 0.65 -4.18
CA SER A 189 -10.59 0.15 -4.34
C SER A 189 -9.57 0.99 -3.56
N ALA A 190 -9.72 2.32 -3.55
CA ALA A 190 -8.83 3.25 -2.86
C ALA A 190 -8.95 3.14 -1.34
N TYR A 191 -10.16 2.86 -0.83
CA TYR A 191 -10.40 2.63 0.59
C TYR A 191 -9.50 1.53 1.16
N GLY A 192 -9.32 0.42 0.44
CA GLY A 192 -8.44 -0.68 0.88
C GLY A 192 -6.99 -0.23 1.08
N ILE A 193 -6.47 0.62 0.18
CA ILE A 193 -5.10 1.16 0.26
C ILE A 193 -4.97 2.11 1.45
N ILE A 194 -5.95 2.99 1.66
CA ILE A 194 -5.95 3.92 2.80
C ILE A 194 -5.95 3.13 4.11
N VAL A 195 -6.82 2.12 4.24
CA VAL A 195 -6.89 1.27 5.43
C VAL A 195 -5.56 0.56 5.67
N GLU A 196 -5.00 -0.11 4.65
CA GLU A 196 -3.70 -0.79 4.75
C GLU A 196 -2.59 0.18 5.22
N GLY A 197 -2.55 1.39 4.65
CA GLY A 197 -1.56 2.40 5.02
C GLY A 197 -1.73 2.93 6.44
N VAL A 198 -2.96 3.23 6.86
CA VAL A 198 -3.26 3.66 8.24
C VAL A 198 -2.93 2.56 9.24
N GLU A 199 -3.24 1.30 8.91
CA GLU A 199 -2.92 0.15 9.76
C GLU A 199 -1.40 -0.02 9.96
N ILE A 200 -0.60 0.16 8.92
CA ILE A 200 0.88 0.17 9.03
C ILE A 200 1.35 1.33 9.92
N LEU A 201 0.75 2.51 9.80
CA LEU A 201 1.11 3.67 10.61
C LEU A 201 0.81 3.46 12.11
N LEU A 202 -0.31 2.80 12.41
CA LEU A 202 -0.77 2.45 13.75
C LEU A 202 -0.10 1.20 14.34
N ASP A 203 0.89 0.63 13.66
CA ASP A 203 1.60 -0.58 14.08
C ASP A 203 0.66 -1.78 14.29
N LYS A 204 -0.29 -1.98 13.37
CA LYS A 204 -1.14 -3.17 13.35
C LYS A 204 -0.28 -4.43 13.33
N ALA A 205 -0.71 -5.43 14.08
CA ALA A 205 -0.11 -6.75 14.11
C ALA A 205 -0.01 -7.37 12.71
N LEU A 206 0.97 -8.25 12.53
CA LEU A 206 1.06 -9.10 11.35
C LEU A 206 -0.21 -9.96 11.21
N ASP A 207 -0.41 -10.55 10.02
CA ASP A 207 -1.53 -11.45 9.79
C ASP A 207 -1.64 -12.53 10.89
N GLY A 208 -2.85 -12.80 11.35
CA GLY A 208 -3.09 -13.70 12.48
C GLY A 208 -2.52 -15.10 12.26
N LYS A 209 -2.43 -15.59 11.01
CA LYS A 209 -1.79 -16.87 10.70
C LYS A 209 -0.27 -16.80 10.85
N MET A 210 0.33 -15.67 10.50
CA MET A 210 1.77 -15.43 10.70
C MET A 210 2.09 -15.34 12.19
N VAL A 211 1.31 -14.59 12.97
CA VAL A 211 1.46 -14.48 14.42
C VAL A 211 1.32 -15.86 15.10
N ALA A 212 0.32 -16.65 14.70
CA ALA A 212 0.13 -18.00 15.21
C ALA A 212 1.33 -18.92 14.92
N LYS A 213 1.89 -18.85 13.70
CA LYS A 213 3.11 -19.61 13.34
C LYS A 213 4.32 -19.17 14.16
N ILE A 214 4.48 -17.88 14.42
CA ILE A 214 5.56 -17.38 15.29
C ILE A 214 5.41 -17.96 16.70
N GLY A 215 4.21 -17.91 17.27
CA GLY A 215 3.92 -18.53 18.58
C GLY A 215 4.16 -20.04 18.60
N GLU A 216 3.82 -20.76 17.52
CA GLU A 216 4.07 -22.19 17.36
C GLU A 216 5.58 -22.51 17.31
N ILE A 217 6.38 -21.67 16.65
CA ILE A 217 7.84 -21.83 16.61
C ILE A 217 8.44 -21.69 18.01
N ILE A 218 8.03 -20.67 18.75
CA ILE A 218 8.55 -20.40 20.10
C ILE A 218 8.15 -21.54 21.05
N SER A 219 6.86 -21.89 21.09
CA SER A 219 6.31 -22.92 22.00
C SER A 219 6.80 -24.34 21.72
N ARG A 220 7.23 -24.65 20.49
CA ARG A 220 7.76 -25.98 20.15
C ARG A 220 9.24 -26.15 20.45
N HIS A 221 9.95 -25.09 20.82
CA HIS A 221 11.35 -25.21 21.19
C HIS A 221 11.47 -25.98 22.52
N PRO A 222 12.22 -27.09 22.60
CA PRO A 222 12.20 -28.01 23.74
C PRO A 222 12.71 -27.39 25.05
N GLU A 223 13.50 -26.33 24.96
CA GLU A 223 14.09 -25.62 26.09
C GLU A 223 13.30 -24.36 26.51
N VAL A 224 12.21 -24.05 25.80
CA VAL A 224 11.31 -22.94 26.13
C VAL A 224 10.15 -23.48 26.96
N THR A 225 9.90 -22.86 28.11
CA THR A 225 8.85 -23.31 29.05
C THR A 225 7.50 -22.71 28.67
N SER A 226 7.47 -21.40 28.45
CA SER A 226 6.32 -20.65 27.94
C SER A 226 6.83 -19.40 27.21
N TYR A 227 5.92 -18.66 26.59
CA TYR A 227 6.19 -17.35 26.06
C TYR A 227 4.97 -16.47 26.30
N HIS A 228 5.19 -15.18 26.45
CA HIS A 228 4.12 -14.20 26.61
C HIS A 228 4.49 -12.90 25.90
N TRP A 229 3.57 -11.93 25.89
CA TRP A 229 3.80 -10.60 25.30
C TRP A 229 4.31 -10.58 23.86
N LEU A 230 3.88 -11.55 23.04
CA LEU A 230 4.18 -11.57 21.61
C LEU A 230 3.53 -10.38 20.90
N LYS A 231 4.34 -9.39 20.53
CA LYS A 231 3.97 -8.20 19.77
C LYS A 231 4.61 -8.29 18.40
N THR A 232 3.81 -7.98 17.38
CA THR A 232 4.30 -7.94 16.00
C THR A 232 3.81 -6.66 15.34
N ARG A 233 4.58 -6.15 14.38
CA ARG A 233 4.19 -5.03 13.51
C ARG A 233 5.00 -5.10 12.21
N THR A 234 4.63 -4.29 11.23
CA THR A 234 5.39 -4.15 9.98
C THR A 234 5.46 -2.70 9.56
N ASP A 235 6.54 -2.30 8.89
CA ASP A 235 6.61 -1.02 8.18
C ASP A 235 6.32 -1.15 6.68
N GLY A 236 5.85 -2.33 6.26
CA GLY A 236 5.64 -2.73 4.87
C GLY A 236 6.81 -3.53 4.29
N SER A 237 8.05 -3.23 4.67
CA SER A 237 9.25 -3.91 4.13
C SER A 237 9.94 -4.82 5.17
N THR A 238 9.84 -4.44 6.43
CA THR A 238 10.48 -5.06 7.59
C THR A 238 9.41 -5.46 8.58
N ASN A 239 9.45 -6.71 9.03
CA ASN A 239 8.63 -7.21 10.12
C ASN A 239 9.39 -7.03 11.43
N PHE A 240 8.70 -6.53 12.45
CA PHE A 240 9.24 -6.38 13.80
C PHE A 240 8.50 -7.34 14.71
N VAL A 241 9.25 -8.10 15.51
CA VAL A 241 8.72 -9.10 16.44
C VAL A 241 9.40 -8.90 17.79
N GLU A 242 8.59 -8.68 18.81
CA GLU A 242 9.04 -8.54 20.20
C GLU A 242 8.28 -9.59 21.01
N PHE A 243 8.97 -10.33 21.87
CA PHE A 243 8.32 -11.32 22.72
C PHE A 243 9.16 -11.64 23.94
N HIS A 244 8.50 -12.18 24.95
CA HIS A 244 9.12 -12.67 26.16
C HIS A 244 9.18 -14.20 26.12
N MET A 245 10.36 -14.75 26.35
CA MET A 245 10.64 -16.18 26.31
C MET A 245 10.99 -16.66 27.72
N VAL A 246 10.17 -17.56 28.27
CA VAL A 246 10.37 -18.11 29.62
C VAL A 246 11.30 -19.30 29.56
N LEU A 247 12.45 -19.17 30.21
CA LEU A 247 13.54 -20.14 30.26
C LEU A 247 13.78 -20.60 31.70
N ARG A 248 14.62 -21.63 31.86
CA ARG A 248 14.93 -22.15 33.20
C ARG A 248 15.78 -21.13 33.98
N PRO A 249 15.50 -20.87 35.27
CA PRO A 249 16.19 -19.83 36.06
C PRO A 249 17.72 -19.96 36.12
N ASN A 250 18.23 -21.18 36.13
CA ASN A 250 19.66 -21.47 36.27
C ASN A 250 20.37 -21.70 34.92
N MET A 251 19.74 -21.31 33.81
CA MET A 251 20.33 -21.40 32.48
C MET A 251 21.45 -20.36 32.31
N LEU A 252 22.55 -20.74 31.67
CA LEU A 252 23.59 -19.77 31.34
C LEU A 252 23.05 -18.79 30.28
N LEU A 253 23.38 -17.50 30.39
CA LEU A 253 22.95 -16.51 29.39
C LEU A 253 23.38 -16.89 27.96
N LEU A 254 24.53 -17.56 27.81
CA LEU A 254 25.00 -18.08 26.53
C LEU A 254 24.07 -19.16 25.95
N GLU A 255 23.51 -20.02 26.81
CA GLU A 255 22.54 -21.05 26.39
C GLU A 255 21.21 -20.41 25.99
N ALA A 256 20.74 -19.42 26.77
CA ALA A 256 19.55 -18.63 26.44
C ALA A 256 19.69 -17.93 25.08
N HIS A 257 20.85 -17.32 24.81
CA HIS A 257 21.14 -16.69 23.53
C HIS A 257 21.12 -17.68 22.36
N ARG A 258 21.73 -18.88 22.52
CA ARG A 258 21.66 -19.93 21.48
C ARG A 258 20.21 -20.32 21.18
N ILE A 259 19.38 -20.48 22.20
CA ILE A 259 17.95 -20.81 22.02
C ILE A 259 17.23 -19.69 21.25
N ALA A 260 17.53 -18.44 21.59
CA ALA A 260 17.00 -17.29 20.89
C ALA A 260 17.40 -17.30 19.41
N ASP A 261 18.68 -17.49 19.09
CA ASP A 261 19.20 -17.58 17.72
C ASP A 261 18.43 -18.66 16.91
N GLU A 262 18.22 -19.83 17.49
CA GLU A 262 17.48 -20.93 16.83
C GLU A 262 16.00 -20.60 16.58
N VAL A 263 15.37 -19.86 17.48
CA VAL A 263 13.98 -19.39 17.33
C VAL A 263 13.91 -18.29 16.29
N GLU A 264 14.82 -17.32 16.34
CA GLU A 264 14.93 -16.22 15.39
C GLU A 264 15.13 -16.72 13.97
N ASP A 265 16.05 -17.68 13.75
CA ASP A 265 16.30 -18.31 12.46
C ASP A 265 15.04 -18.96 11.87
N LYS A 266 14.27 -19.65 12.71
CA LYS A 266 13.01 -20.29 12.30
C LYS A 266 11.94 -19.25 11.95
N ILE A 267 11.84 -18.15 12.71
CA ILE A 267 10.92 -17.04 12.43
C ILE A 267 11.29 -16.36 11.10
N MET A 268 12.57 -16.03 10.89
CA MET A 268 13.06 -15.44 9.64
C MET A 268 12.78 -16.33 8.42
N ALA A 269 12.83 -17.66 8.60
CA ALA A 269 12.52 -18.61 7.55
C ALA A 269 11.05 -18.63 7.10
N LEU A 270 10.12 -18.03 7.87
CA LEU A 270 8.70 -17.95 7.51
C LEU A 270 8.45 -17.11 6.26
N ASP A 271 9.24 -16.04 6.05
CA ASP A 271 9.19 -15.22 4.85
C ASP A 271 10.59 -14.65 4.55
N ARG A 272 11.24 -15.24 3.55
CA ARG A 272 12.58 -14.83 3.09
C ARG A 272 12.58 -13.57 2.21
N ASN A 273 11.41 -13.06 1.84
CA ASN A 273 11.30 -11.84 1.03
C ASN A 273 11.24 -10.56 1.88
N LYS A 274 10.97 -10.69 3.19
CA LYS A 274 10.91 -9.57 4.13
C LYS A 274 12.17 -9.50 4.97
N LYS A 275 12.52 -8.29 5.42
CA LYS A 275 13.50 -8.11 6.49
C LYS A 275 12.83 -8.40 7.83
N TRP A 276 13.61 -8.82 8.82
CA TRP A 276 13.13 -9.11 10.16
C TRP A 276 13.99 -8.39 11.20
N VAL A 277 13.33 -7.80 12.19
CA VAL A 277 13.95 -7.31 13.42
C VAL A 277 13.25 -8.02 14.56
N ILE A 278 13.96 -8.90 15.23
CA ILE A 278 13.42 -9.72 16.31
C ILE A 278 14.11 -9.30 17.61
N THR A 279 13.34 -9.14 18.68
CA THR A 279 13.87 -8.70 19.97
C THR A 279 13.23 -9.56 21.07
N PRO A 280 13.89 -10.67 21.44
CA PRO A 280 13.45 -11.50 22.55
C PRO A 280 13.87 -10.88 23.89
N HIS A 281 12.99 -10.99 24.87
CA HIS A 281 13.29 -10.80 26.29
C HIS A 281 13.37 -12.18 26.96
N PHE A 282 14.35 -12.40 27.84
CA PHE A 282 14.56 -13.69 28.49
C PHE A 282 14.08 -13.63 29.94
N ASP A 283 13.02 -14.38 30.23
CA ASP A 283 12.41 -14.40 31.56
C ASP A 283 12.75 -15.70 32.29
N PRO A 284 13.19 -15.64 33.56
CA PRO A 284 13.52 -16.84 34.34
C PRO A 284 12.28 -17.57 34.88
N TYR A 285 11.11 -16.93 34.85
CA TYR A 285 9.81 -17.49 35.21
C TYR A 285 8.72 -16.69 34.48
N ASP A 286 7.49 -17.19 34.46
CA ASP A 286 6.39 -16.48 33.80
C ASP A 286 5.94 -15.27 34.64
N ASP A 287 6.28 -14.07 34.19
CA ASP A 287 6.01 -12.80 34.87
C ASP A 287 5.02 -11.91 34.09
N GLU A 288 4.19 -12.50 33.22
CA GLU A 288 3.21 -11.76 32.41
C GLU A 288 2.32 -10.83 33.25
N GLU A 289 1.88 -11.26 34.44
CA GLU A 289 1.06 -10.43 35.34
C GLU A 289 1.80 -9.19 35.84
N VAL A 290 3.10 -9.31 36.09
CA VAL A 290 3.99 -8.19 36.50
C VAL A 290 4.08 -7.17 35.37
N ASN A 291 4.30 -7.67 34.16
CA ASN A 291 4.37 -6.86 32.95
C ASN A 291 3.05 -6.10 32.68
N ILE A 292 1.90 -6.77 32.85
CA ILE A 292 0.57 -6.15 32.75
C ILE A 292 0.36 -5.07 33.82
N ALA A 293 0.76 -5.33 35.07
CA ALA A 293 0.63 -4.35 36.14
C ALA A 293 1.47 -3.10 35.87
N MET A 294 2.72 -3.24 35.43
CA MET A 294 3.57 -2.11 35.07
C MET A 294 2.99 -1.28 33.94
N LEU A 295 2.47 -1.93 32.89
CA LEU A 295 1.84 -1.25 31.75
C LEU A 295 0.68 -0.35 32.17
N HIS A 296 -0.06 -0.75 33.20
CA HIS A 296 -1.18 -0.01 33.76
C HIS A 296 -0.82 0.86 34.98
N GLY A 297 0.47 1.04 35.28
CA GLY A 297 0.94 1.87 36.38
C GLY A 297 0.59 1.35 37.77
N LYS A 298 0.32 0.04 37.91
CA LYS A 298 0.04 -0.60 39.20
C LYS A 298 1.36 -0.92 39.92
N PRO A 299 1.49 -0.61 41.22
CA PRO A 299 2.66 -0.99 42.01
C PRO A 299 2.82 -2.51 42.07
N LEU A 300 4.04 -3.01 41.85
CA LEU A 300 4.34 -4.44 41.93
C LEU A 300 4.15 -5.04 43.33
N VAL A 301 4.17 -4.19 44.36
CA VAL A 301 3.97 -4.57 45.76
C VAL A 301 2.56 -5.15 45.96
N ASP A 302 1.58 -4.68 45.17
CA ASP A 302 0.18 -5.11 45.27
C ASP A 302 -0.07 -6.48 44.62
N LEU A 303 0.81 -6.95 43.73
CA LEU A 303 0.74 -8.27 43.10
C LEU A 303 1.36 -9.39 43.96
N LYS A 304 2.40 -9.08 44.76
CA LYS A 304 3.02 -10.08 45.63
C LYS A 304 2.08 -10.60 46.72
N GLN A 305 1.06 -9.83 47.09
CA GLN A 305 0.08 -10.22 48.11
C GLN A 305 -0.94 -11.26 47.63
N SER A 306 -1.00 -11.58 46.33
CA SER A 306 -1.91 -12.60 45.78
C SER A 306 -1.24 -13.93 45.44
N ILE A 307 0.09 -14.05 45.63
CA ILE A 307 0.89 -15.23 45.28
C ILE A 307 1.37 -16.00 46.54
N ASP A 308 1.13 -15.46 47.74
CA ASP A 308 1.29 -16.14 49.04
C ASP A 308 -0.02 -16.78 49.52
#